data_AF-A0A351AAW3-F1
#
_entry.id   AF-A0A351AAW3-F1
#
_cell.length_a   1.000
_cell.length_b   1.000
_cell.length_c   1.000
_cell.angle_alpha   90.00
_cell.angle_beta   90.00
_cell.angle_gamma   90.00
#
_symmetry.space_group_name_H-M   'P 1'
#
loop_
_entity.id
_entity.type
_entity.pdbx_description
1 polymer ?
#
loop_
_entity_poly.entity_id
_entity_poly.type
_entity_poly.pdbx_seq_one_letter_code
_entity_poly.pdbx_strand_id
1 'polypeptide(L)'
;TPPEVIRQVEKQLEKKVSNVISTELSKAGGPKALVDLLGRVDRATEKLILEQLTESNPELADEVRNMMFTFEDIVQLDDRAVQSILREVEGKDLATALKAVGQEVREKVYKNMSERAVNQLKEEMEFMGPVKMKNVEEAQKKIVAAIRRLEESGELQIGRGEDDVLV
;
A
#
# COMPACT_ATOMS: atom_id res chain seq x y z
N THR A 1 -55.75 -13.00 -4.02
CA THR A 1 -54.45 -13.63 -4.32
C THR A 1 -54.15 -14.66 -3.26
N PRO A 2 -53.67 -15.87 -3.59
CA PRO A 2 -53.36 -16.89 -2.61
C PRO A 2 -52.26 -16.40 -1.64
N PRO A 3 -52.42 -16.58 -0.32
CA PRO A 3 -51.49 -16.03 0.68
C PRO A 3 -50.05 -16.57 0.56
N GLU A 4 -49.87 -17.75 -0.04
CA GLU A 4 -48.54 -18.31 -0.33
C GLU A 4 -47.78 -17.52 -1.40
N VAL A 5 -48.48 -17.03 -2.42
CA VAL A 5 -47.88 -16.24 -3.51
C VAL A 5 -47.37 -14.90 -2.97
N ILE A 6 -48.09 -14.29 -2.02
CA ILE A 6 -47.68 -13.04 -1.37
C ILE A 6 -46.40 -13.24 -0.56
N ARG A 7 -46.31 -14.30 0.25
CA ARG A 7 -45.09 -14.62 1.03
C ARG A 7 -43.88 -14.89 0.15
N GLN A 8 -44.09 -15.53 -1.01
CA GLN A 8 -43.02 -15.84 -1.93
C GLN A 8 -42.46 -14.58 -2.61
N VAL A 9 -43.34 -13.64 -2.95
CA VAL A 9 -42.97 -12.32 -3.48
C VAL A 9 -42.27 -11.49 -2.40
N GLU A 10 -42.76 -11.50 -1.16
CA GLU A 10 -42.15 -10.79 -0.02
C GLU A 10 -40.73 -11.29 0.26
N LYS A 11 -40.52 -12.61 0.30
CA LYS A 11 -39.20 -13.23 0.50
C LYS A 11 -38.23 -12.95 -0.65
N GLN A 12 -38.74 -12.86 -1.88
CA GLN A 12 -37.94 -12.47 -3.05
C GLN A 12 -37.56 -11.00 -3.00
N LEU A 13 -38.47 -10.13 -2.56
CA LEU A 13 -38.24 -8.71 -2.38
C LEU A 13 -37.25 -8.45 -1.25
N GLU A 14 -37.40 -9.13 -0.12
CA GLU A 14 -36.47 -9.07 1.02
C GLU A 14 -35.05 -9.46 0.62
N LYS A 15 -34.89 -10.55 -0.16
CA LYS A 15 -33.60 -10.96 -0.71
C LYS A 15 -33.00 -9.93 -1.66
N LYS A 16 -33.80 -9.37 -2.57
CA LYS A 16 -33.33 -8.35 -3.52
C LYS A 16 -32.98 -7.03 -2.83
N VAL A 17 -33.77 -6.60 -1.85
CA VAL A 17 -33.52 -5.39 -1.05
C VAL A 17 -32.28 -5.59 -0.18
N SER A 18 -32.14 -6.74 0.49
CA SER A 18 -30.93 -7.06 1.25
C SER A 18 -29.68 -7.04 0.39
N ASN A 19 -29.74 -7.59 -0.83
CA ASN A 19 -28.64 -7.58 -1.77
C ASN A 19 -28.28 -6.18 -2.29
N VAL A 20 -29.26 -5.28 -2.43
CA VAL A 20 -29.03 -3.89 -2.84
C VAL A 20 -28.43 -3.07 -1.69
N ILE A 21 -28.92 -3.27 -0.46
CA ILE A 21 -28.42 -2.60 0.74
C ILE A 21 -27.00 -3.06 1.08
N SER A 22 -26.68 -4.35 0.91
CA SER A 22 -25.32 -4.86 1.12
C SER A 22 -24.33 -4.27 0.12
N THR A 23 -24.71 -4.09 -1.16
CA THR A 23 -23.86 -3.40 -2.15
C THR A 23 -23.63 -1.92 -1.87
N GLU A 24 -24.58 -1.22 -1.22
CA GLU A 24 -24.41 0.19 -0.83
C GLU A 24 -23.61 0.34 0.47
N LEU A 25 -23.75 -0.58 1.44
CA LEU A 25 -22.92 -0.60 2.66
C LEU A 25 -21.46 -0.97 2.36
N SER A 26 -21.19 -1.86 1.39
CA SER A 26 -19.83 -2.22 0.97
C SER A 26 -19.03 -1.08 0.32
N LYS A 27 -19.66 0.06 0.00
CA LYS A 27 -18.94 1.26 -0.47
C LYS A 27 -18.40 2.13 0.67
N ALA A 28 -18.86 1.94 1.91
CA ALA A 28 -18.41 2.69 3.09
C ALA A 28 -17.69 1.75 4.07
N GLY A 29 -16.38 1.57 3.87
CA GLY A 29 -15.55 0.68 4.68
C GLY A 29 -15.30 -0.67 4.01
N GLY A 30 -14.14 -1.27 4.32
CA GLY A 30 -13.65 -2.51 3.72
C GLY A 30 -12.14 -2.69 3.95
N PRO A 31 -11.52 -3.77 3.43
CA PRO A 31 -10.09 -4.05 3.59
C PRO A 31 -9.18 -2.87 3.21
N LYS A 32 -9.55 -2.12 2.15
CA LYS A 32 -8.83 -0.90 1.74
C LYS A 32 -8.82 0.19 2.81
N ALA A 33 -9.97 0.48 3.43
CA ALA A 33 -10.06 1.47 4.51
C ALA A 33 -9.25 1.04 5.75
N LEU A 34 -9.18 -0.27 6.02
CA LEU A 34 -8.35 -0.81 7.07
C LEU A 34 -6.85 -0.65 6.75
N VAL A 35 -6.40 -0.92 5.52
CA VAL A 35 -5.02 -0.67 5.07
C VAL A 35 -4.62 0.80 5.18
N ASP A 36 -5.53 1.70 4.86
CA ASP A 36 -5.30 3.14 4.96
C ASP A 36 -5.14 3.57 6.42
N LEU A 37 -5.99 3.04 7.31
CA LEU A 37 -5.89 3.27 8.76
C LEU A 37 -4.58 2.67 9.31
N LEU A 38 -4.28 1.42 8.97
CA LEU A 38 -3.08 0.71 9.39
C LEU A 38 -1.80 1.43 8.93
N GLY A 39 -1.82 2.03 7.74
CA GLY A 39 -0.69 2.85 7.27
C GLY A 39 -0.43 4.10 8.11
N ARG A 40 -1.44 4.60 8.83
CA ARG A 40 -1.37 5.84 9.63
C ARG A 40 -1.04 5.61 11.11
N VAL A 41 -1.18 4.39 11.63
CA VAL A 41 -0.85 4.06 13.03
C VAL A 41 0.65 3.72 13.19
N ASP A 42 1.13 3.65 14.43
CA ASP A 42 2.48 3.19 14.72
C ASP A 42 2.62 1.68 14.50
N ARG A 43 3.87 1.21 14.33
CA ARG A 43 4.15 -0.18 13.97
C ARG A 43 3.73 -1.19 15.04
N ALA A 44 3.80 -0.82 16.32
CA ALA A 44 3.42 -1.74 17.39
C ALA A 44 1.92 -1.99 17.36
N THR A 45 1.14 -0.92 17.18
CA THR A 45 -0.32 -0.98 17.02
C THR A 45 -0.71 -1.72 15.73
N GLU A 46 -0.07 -1.41 14.61
CA GLU A 46 -0.29 -2.10 13.32
C GLU A 46 -0.10 -3.62 13.45
N LYS A 47 1.02 -4.04 14.06
CA LYS A 47 1.35 -5.46 14.27
C LYS A 47 0.32 -6.14 15.17
N LEU A 48 -0.04 -5.49 16.28
CA LEU A 48 -1.04 -6.02 17.21
C LEU A 48 -2.39 -6.23 16.53
N ILE A 49 -2.85 -5.26 15.73
CA ILE A 49 -4.11 -5.37 14.99
C ILE A 49 -4.04 -6.51 13.98
N LEU A 50 -2.96 -6.62 13.21
CA LEU A 50 -2.80 -7.71 12.24
C LEU A 50 -2.69 -9.09 12.88
N GLU A 51 -2.05 -9.21 14.06
CA GLU A 51 -2.00 -10.46 14.83
C GLU A 51 -3.40 -10.88 15.29
N GLN A 52 -4.16 -9.98 15.91
CA GLN A 52 -5.55 -10.24 16.31
C GLN A 52 -6.46 -10.56 15.12
N LEU A 53 -6.25 -9.88 14.00
CA LEU A 53 -6.98 -10.14 12.77
C LEU A 53 -6.64 -11.52 12.21
N THR A 54 -5.39 -11.96 12.31
CA THR A 54 -4.98 -13.30 11.87
C THR A 54 -5.60 -14.40 12.72
N GLU A 55 -5.70 -14.20 14.03
CA GLU A 55 -6.37 -15.15 14.93
C GLU A 55 -7.88 -15.24 14.65
N SER A 56 -8.51 -14.11 14.33
CA SER A 56 -9.96 -14.03 14.15
C SER A 56 -10.41 -14.41 12.74
N ASN A 57 -9.66 -13.99 11.73
CA ASN A 57 -9.94 -14.20 10.30
C ASN A 57 -8.63 -14.17 9.48
N PRO A 58 -7.96 -15.34 9.32
CA PRO A 58 -6.70 -15.44 8.58
C PRO A 58 -6.81 -14.94 7.13
N GLU A 59 -7.90 -15.27 6.43
CA GLU A 59 -8.10 -14.90 5.03
C GLU A 59 -8.14 -13.37 4.85
N LEU A 60 -8.86 -12.67 5.73
CA LEU A 60 -8.92 -11.21 5.71
C LEU A 60 -7.59 -10.57 6.12
N ALA A 61 -6.85 -11.17 7.07
CA ALA A 61 -5.53 -10.69 7.44
C ALA A 61 -4.55 -10.76 6.25
N ASP A 62 -4.59 -11.86 5.50
CA ASP A 62 -3.77 -12.04 4.31
C ASP A 62 -4.20 -11.11 3.17
N GLU A 63 -5.50 -10.91 2.96
CA GLU A 63 -6.03 -9.91 2.03
C GLU A 63 -5.51 -8.51 2.37
N VAL A 64 -5.62 -8.10 3.64
CA VAL A 64 -5.15 -6.79 4.11
C VAL A 64 -3.64 -6.66 3.93
N ARG A 65 -2.84 -7.68 4.27
CA ARG A 65 -1.39 -7.68 4.06
C ARG A 65 -1.03 -7.52 2.58
N ASN A 66 -1.68 -8.26 1.70
CA ASN A 66 -1.44 -8.19 0.26
C ASN A 66 -1.81 -6.80 -0.30
N MET A 67 -2.76 -6.12 0.34
CA MET A 67 -3.14 -4.76 0.01
C MET A 67 -2.21 -3.70 0.63
N MET A 68 -1.27 -4.04 1.52
CA MET A 68 -0.30 -3.06 2.04
C MET A 68 0.81 -2.82 1.02
N PHE A 69 1.08 -1.57 0.67
CA PHE A 69 2.25 -1.21 -0.16
C PHE A 69 3.50 -1.16 0.71
N THR A 70 4.49 -1.96 0.35
CA THR A 70 5.79 -2.00 0.98
C THR A 70 6.81 -1.22 0.15
N PHE A 71 7.93 -0.83 0.75
CA PHE A 71 8.98 -0.16 -0.03
C PHE A 71 9.58 -1.08 -1.11
N GLU A 72 9.56 -2.41 -0.91
CA GLU A 72 10.07 -3.37 -1.90
C GLU A 72 9.22 -3.39 -3.18
N ASP A 73 7.93 -3.07 -3.09
CA ASP A 73 7.01 -3.01 -4.24
C ASP A 73 7.37 -1.90 -5.24
N ILE A 74 8.32 -1.00 -4.92
CA ILE A 74 8.82 0.02 -5.83
C ILE A 74 9.37 -0.55 -7.15
N VAL A 75 9.80 -1.82 -7.16
CA VAL A 75 10.26 -2.52 -8.36
C VAL A 75 9.15 -2.67 -9.41
N GLN A 76 7.88 -2.74 -8.98
CA GLN A 76 6.71 -2.90 -9.83
C GLN A 76 6.25 -1.57 -10.45
N LEU A 77 6.72 -0.44 -9.92
CA LEU A 77 6.36 0.87 -10.44
C LEU A 77 7.08 1.18 -11.75
N ASP A 78 6.45 1.97 -12.62
CA ASP A 78 7.11 2.46 -13.81
C ASP A 78 8.22 3.47 -13.48
N ASP A 79 9.11 3.73 -14.44
CA ASP A 79 10.27 4.59 -14.20
C ASP A 79 9.85 6.06 -13.90
N ARG A 80 8.71 6.52 -14.43
CA ARG A 80 8.19 7.88 -14.18
C ARG A 80 7.68 8.04 -12.76
N ALA A 81 6.96 7.04 -12.25
CA ALA A 81 6.50 6.97 -10.86
C ALA A 81 7.70 6.99 -9.91
N VAL A 82 8.71 6.14 -10.15
CA VAL A 82 9.93 6.14 -9.32
C VAL A 82 10.62 7.49 -9.35
N GLN A 83 10.79 8.12 -10.51
CA GLN A 83 11.39 9.47 -10.59
C GLN A 83 10.59 10.53 -9.82
N SER A 84 9.25 10.43 -9.80
CA SER A 84 8.38 11.36 -9.08
C SER A 84 8.53 11.17 -7.57
N ILE A 85 8.56 9.92 -7.11
CA ILE A 85 8.83 9.58 -5.70
C ILE A 85 10.19 10.12 -5.27
N LEU A 86 11.23 9.93 -6.07
CA LEU A 86 12.60 10.37 -5.75
C LEU A 86 12.74 11.89 -5.63
N ARG A 87 11.81 12.69 -6.17
CA ARG A 87 11.79 14.15 -6.00
C ARG A 87 11.19 14.59 -4.65
N GLU A 88 10.31 13.78 -4.08
CA GLU A 88 9.62 14.03 -2.80
C GLU A 88 10.39 13.50 -1.58
N VAL A 89 11.43 12.69 -1.80
CA VAL A 89 12.17 12.01 -0.73
C VAL A 89 13.51 12.68 -0.48
N GLU A 90 13.81 12.96 0.79
CA GLU A 90 15.10 13.48 1.21
C GLU A 90 16.23 12.44 1.00
N GLY A 91 17.38 12.89 0.50
CA GLY A 91 18.51 11.99 0.19
C GLY A 91 19.00 11.18 1.39
N LYS A 92 18.93 11.72 2.60
CA LYS A 92 19.33 11.01 3.83
C LYS A 92 18.33 9.91 4.22
N ASP A 93 17.02 10.17 4.07
CA ASP A 93 15.99 9.15 4.30
C ASP A 93 16.12 8.05 3.23
N LEU A 94 16.37 8.41 1.96
CA LEU A 94 16.63 7.44 0.89
C LEU A 94 17.87 6.58 1.17
N ALA A 95 18.98 7.20 1.58
CA ALA A 95 20.22 6.50 1.95
C ALA A 95 19.99 5.50 3.09
N THR A 96 19.23 5.92 4.12
CA THR A 96 18.88 5.06 5.25
C THR A 96 17.99 3.89 4.81
N ALA A 97 16.97 4.16 3.99
CA ALA A 97 16.02 3.15 3.51
C ALA A 97 16.70 2.04 2.67
N LEU A 98 17.68 2.41 1.83
CA LEU A 98 18.37 1.49 0.92
C LEU A 98 19.42 0.57 1.58
N LYS A 99 19.70 0.77 2.87
CA LYS A 99 20.68 -0.05 3.62
C LYS A 99 20.23 -1.49 3.85
N ALA A 100 18.92 -1.74 3.95
CA ALA A 100 18.37 -3.07 4.22
C ALA A 100 17.41 -3.56 3.14
N VAL A 101 17.66 -3.23 1.87
CA VAL A 101 16.88 -3.74 0.73
C VAL A 101 17.69 -4.68 -0.15
N GLY A 102 16.96 -5.50 -0.90
CA GLY A 102 17.51 -6.35 -1.94
C GLY A 102 18.17 -5.56 -3.09
N GLN A 103 18.98 -6.26 -3.88
CA GLN A 103 19.71 -5.68 -5.01
C GLN A 103 18.76 -5.08 -6.07
N GLU A 104 17.65 -5.75 -6.35
CA GLU A 104 16.66 -5.34 -7.35
C GLU A 104 16.07 -3.96 -7.05
N VAL A 105 15.63 -3.74 -5.80
CA VAL A 105 15.11 -2.44 -5.31
C VAL A 105 16.17 -1.36 -5.48
N ARG A 106 17.41 -1.66 -5.10
CA ARG A 106 18.53 -0.72 -5.19
C ARG A 106 18.84 -0.33 -6.64
N GLU A 107 18.85 -1.31 -7.55
CA GLU A 107 19.08 -1.08 -8.98
C GLU A 107 17.94 -0.27 -9.61
N LYS A 108 16.68 -0.57 -9.27
CA LYS A 108 15.51 0.20 -9.72
C LYS A 108 15.62 1.67 -9.34
N VAL A 109 16.05 1.96 -8.11
CA VAL A 109 16.26 3.33 -7.63
C VAL A 109 17.43 3.98 -8.39
N TYR A 110 18.59 3.32 -8.49
CA TYR A 110 19.76 3.89 -9.17
C TYR A 110 19.53 4.17 -10.65
N LYS A 111 18.81 3.28 -11.35
CA LYS A 111 18.44 3.46 -12.76
C LYS A 111 17.63 4.74 -12.99
N ASN A 112 16.86 5.16 -11.98
CA ASN A 112 15.98 6.32 -12.05
C ASN A 112 16.62 7.61 -11.49
N MET A 113 17.92 7.58 -11.23
CA MET A 113 18.71 8.73 -10.76
C MET A 113 19.78 9.11 -11.78
N SER A 114 20.23 10.37 -11.74
CA SER A 114 21.44 10.76 -12.46
C SER A 114 22.68 10.11 -11.84
N GLU A 115 23.72 9.84 -12.65
CA GLU A 115 24.97 9.24 -12.19
C GLU A 115 25.58 10.00 -11.00
N ARG A 116 25.55 11.34 -11.05
CA ARG A 116 25.99 12.20 -9.95
C ARG A 116 25.21 11.94 -8.66
N ALA A 117 23.89 11.84 -8.75
CA ALA A 117 23.03 11.62 -7.58
C ALA A 117 23.22 10.20 -7.01
N VAL A 118 23.45 9.20 -7.86
CA VAL A 118 23.79 7.84 -7.42
C VAL A 118 25.11 7.83 -6.63
N ASN A 119 26.14 8.53 -7.13
CA ASN A 119 27.43 8.61 -6.45
C ASN A 119 27.29 9.29 -5.08
N GLN A 120 26.59 10.43 -5.02
CA GLN A 120 26.33 11.12 -3.76
C GLN A 120 25.53 10.26 -2.76
N LEU A 121 24.55 9.49 -3.24
CA LEU A 121 23.76 8.59 -2.42
C LEU A 121 24.62 7.44 -1.85
N LYS A 122 25.52 6.87 -2.66
CA LYS A 122 26.46 5.83 -2.21
C LYS A 122 27.44 6.37 -1.17
N GLU A 123 27.98 7.57 -1.39
CA GLU A 123 28.86 8.25 -0.43
C GLU A 123 28.15 8.52 0.90
N GLU A 124 26.91 9.03 0.86
CA GLU A 124 26.09 9.25 2.07
C GLU A 124 25.86 7.92 2.80
N MET A 125 25.50 6.86 2.07
CA MET A 125 25.34 5.53 2.65
C MET A 125 26.63 5.05 3.31
N GLU A 126 27.80 5.23 2.69
CA GLU A 126 29.09 4.85 3.29
C GLU A 126 29.39 5.66 4.55
N PHE A 127 29.21 6.98 4.48
CA PHE A 127 29.43 7.92 5.59
C PHE A 127 28.56 7.60 6.82
N MET A 128 27.30 7.23 6.61
CA MET A 128 26.38 6.87 7.70
C MET A 128 26.80 5.61 8.47
N GLY A 129 27.60 4.72 7.86
CA GLY A 129 28.01 3.46 8.49
C GLY A 129 26.82 2.52 8.80
N PRO A 130 26.91 1.72 9.89
CA PRO A 130 25.81 0.85 10.33
C PRO A 130 24.64 1.65 10.91
N VAL A 131 23.44 1.36 10.44
CA VAL A 131 22.18 1.97 10.91
C VAL A 131 21.32 0.93 11.64
N LYS A 132 20.59 1.37 12.68
CA LYS A 132 19.65 0.51 13.39
C LYS A 132 18.46 0.16 12.48
N MET A 133 18.01 -1.09 12.49
CA MET A 133 16.86 -1.55 11.70
C MET A 133 15.61 -0.69 11.89
N LYS A 134 15.34 -0.24 13.12
CA LYS A 134 14.23 0.68 13.41
C LYS A 134 14.28 1.96 12.56
N ASN A 135 15.46 2.55 12.38
CA ASN A 135 15.62 3.77 11.59
C ASN A 135 15.41 3.50 10.10
N VAL A 136 15.80 2.31 9.63
CA VAL A 136 15.59 1.89 8.23
C VAL A 136 14.10 1.76 7.95
N GLU A 137 13.36 1.10 8.83
CA GLU A 137 11.91 0.93 8.70
C GLU A 137 11.16 2.27 8.77
N GLU A 138 11.58 3.18 9.66
CA GLU A 138 11.03 4.54 9.72
C GLU A 138 11.27 5.31 8.41
N ALA A 139 12.48 5.24 7.85
CA ALA A 139 12.80 5.86 6.57
C ALA A 139 11.98 5.24 5.41
N GLN A 140 11.86 3.91 5.36
CA GLN A 140 11.02 3.22 4.38
C GLN A 140 9.54 3.63 4.50
N LYS A 141 9.02 3.76 5.73
CA LYS A 141 7.64 4.22 5.97
C LYS A 141 7.41 5.65 5.49
N LYS A 142 8.37 6.56 5.66
CA LYS A 142 8.28 7.92 5.09
C LYS A 142 8.18 7.89 3.57
N ILE A 143 8.95 7.03 2.91
CA ILE A 143 8.91 6.87 1.45
C ILE A 143 7.56 6.31 1.02
N VAL A 144 7.07 5.24 1.65
CA VAL A 144 5.72 4.69 1.38
C VAL A 144 4.63 5.74 1.60
N ALA A 145 4.76 6.58 2.63
CA ALA A 145 3.82 7.69 2.85
C ALA A 145 3.89 8.74 1.73
N ALA A 146 5.08 9.02 1.17
CA ALA A 146 5.21 9.89 0.00
C ALA A 146 4.55 9.28 -1.24
N ILE A 147 4.72 7.98 -1.46
CA ILE A 147 4.07 7.24 -2.55
C ILE A 147 2.54 7.37 -2.46
N ARG A 148 1.97 7.15 -1.26
CA ARG A 148 0.52 7.29 -1.04
C ARG A 148 0.03 8.71 -1.30
N ARG A 149 0.79 9.74 -0.90
CA ARG A 149 0.42 11.14 -1.21
C ARG A 149 0.40 11.42 -2.71
N LEU A 150 1.38 10.90 -3.45
CA LEU A 150 1.44 11.03 -4.92
C LEU A 150 0.32 10.26 -5.62
N GLU A 151 -0.10 9.12 -5.04
CA GLU A 151 -1.28 8.39 -5.51
C GLU A 151 -2.57 9.16 -5.24
N GLU A 152 -2.74 9.71 -4.04
CA GLU A 152 -3.89 10.54 -3.66
C GLU A 152 -3.99 11.82 -4.51
N SER A 153 -2.87 12.40 -4.94
CA SER A 153 -2.86 13.56 -5.86
C SER A 153 -3.09 13.20 -7.32
N GLY A 154 -3.09 11.90 -7.67
CA GLY A 154 -3.21 11.41 -9.04
C GLY A 154 -1.95 11.56 -9.88
N GLU A 155 -0.82 11.94 -9.28
CA GLU A 155 0.48 12.03 -9.95
C GLU A 155 1.12 10.66 -10.20
N LEU A 156 0.66 9.64 -9.46
CA LEU A 156 1.15 8.27 -9.54
C LEU A 156 -0.03 7.29 -9.51
N GLN A 157 0.03 6.23 -10.31
CA GLN A 157 -0.87 5.08 -10.16
C GLN A 157 -0.06 3.87 -9.73
N ILE A 158 -0.43 3.26 -8.61
CA ILE A 158 0.15 2.01 -8.14
C ILE A 158 -0.60 0.88 -8.85
N GLY A 159 -0.03 0.39 -9.96
CA GLY A 159 -0.58 -0.72 -10.72
C GLY A 159 -0.58 -2.00 -9.89
N ARG A 160 -1.72 -2.33 -9.28
CA ARG A 160 -2.02 -3.65 -8.69
C ARG A 160 -3.17 -4.20 -9.52
N GLY A 161 -2.92 -5.23 -10.34
CA GLY A 161 -3.86 -5.75 -11.36
C GLY A 161 -5.28 -5.99 -10.82
N GLU A 162 -6.35 -5.89 -11.59
CA GLU A 162 -6.57 -6.24 -13.01
C GLU A 162 -7.32 -5.14 -13.82
N ASP A 163 -7.06 -5.10 -15.14
CA ASP A 163 -7.89 -4.63 -16.26
C ASP A 163 -8.78 -3.37 -16.12
N ASP A 164 -8.34 -2.24 -16.70
CA ASP A 164 -8.88 -1.69 -17.96
C ASP A 164 -8.33 -0.27 -18.19
N VAL A 165 -7.34 -0.14 -19.08
CA VAL A 165 -7.21 1.07 -19.89
C VAL A 165 -7.53 0.70 -21.32
N LEU A 166 -8.82 0.80 -21.64
CA LEU A 166 -9.28 1.10 -22.98
C LEU A 166 -10.07 2.41 -22.93
N VAL A 167 -9.42 3.50 -23.31
CA VAL A 167 -10.04 4.60 -24.05
C VAL A 167 -9.08 5.02 -25.16
#